data_AF-A0A431HG70-F1
#
_entry.id   AF-A0A431HG70-F1
#
_cell.length_a   1.000
_cell.length_b   1.000
_cell.length_c   1.000
_cell.angle_alpha   90.00
_cell.angle_beta   90.00
_cell.angle_gamma   90.00
#
_symmetry.space_group_name_H-M   'P 1'
#
loop_
_entity.id
_entity.type
_entity.pdbx_description
1 polymer ?
#
loop_
_entity_poly.entity_id
_entity_poly.type
_entity_poly.pdbx_seq_one_letter_code
_entity_poly.pdbx_strand_id
1 'polypeptide(L)' 'MNNGYEINEDDIQKVINYLKFRDPKNADREYAIEFIEAMQIEGNEIARTDEQLAEAIRDFTRKKNENN' A
#
# COMPACT_ATOMS: atom_id res chain seq x y z
N MET A 1 -21.05 -6.54 11.61
CA MET A 1 -21.11 -5.24 10.91
C MET A 1 -19.84 -5.15 10.07
N ASN A 2 -19.92 -5.54 8.79
CA ASN A 2 -18.81 -5.44 7.85
C ASN A 2 -18.74 -4.00 7.33
N ASN A 3 -18.09 -3.11 8.08
CA ASN A 3 -17.59 -1.86 7.48
C ASN A 3 -16.25 -2.19 6.81
N GLY A 4 -16.31 -2.99 5.75
CA GLY A 4 -15.15 -3.27 4.91
C GLY A 4 -14.67 -1.95 4.32
N TYR A 5 -13.38 -1.66 4.47
CA TYR A 5 -12.78 -0.51 3.84
C TYR A 5 -12.88 -0.66 2.32
N GLU A 6 -13.64 0.20 1.64
CA GLU A 6 -13.67 0.22 0.18
C GLU A 6 -12.46 1.00 -0.34
N ILE A 7 -11.59 0.31 -1.07
CA ILE A 7 -10.48 0.95 -1.78
C ILE A 7 -11.07 1.95 -2.78
N ASN A 8 -10.75 3.22 -2.60
CA ASN A 8 -11.16 4.28 -3.52
C ASN A 8 -9.97 4.79 -4.34
N GLU A 9 -10.26 5.62 -5.34
CA GLU A 9 -9.22 6.15 -6.22
C GLU A 9 -8.25 7.12 -5.58
N ASP A 10 -8.68 7.83 -4.54
CA ASP A 10 -7.80 8.74 -3.82
C ASP A 10 -6.71 7.97 -3.07
N ASP A 11 -7.04 6.79 -2.54
CA ASP A 11 -6.06 5.92 -1.89
C ASP A 11 -5.07 5.33 -2.88
N ILE A 12 -5.58 4.84 -4.01
CA ILE A 12 -4.76 4.33 -5.11
C ILE A 12 -3.80 5.42 -5.57
N GLN A 13 -4.26 6.65 -5.76
CA GLN A 13 -3.40 7.75 -6.19
C GLN A 13 -2.39 8.20 -5.13
N LYS A 14 -2.75 8.18 -3.84
CA LYS A 14 -1.78 8.45 -2.76
C LYS A 14 -0.65 7.43 -2.78
N VAL A 15 -0.99 6.15 -2.88
CA VAL A 15 0.01 5.06 -2.92
C VAL A 15 0.86 5.17 -4.19
N ILE A 16 0.27 5.37 -5.37
CA ILE A 16 1.00 5.58 -6.62
C ILE A 16 1.95 6.78 -6.51
N ASN A 17 1.47 7.92 -6.00
CA ASN A 17 2.29 9.11 -5.87
C ASN A 17 3.45 8.90 -4.90
N TYR A 18 3.22 8.21 -3.80
CA TYR A 18 4.28 7.83 -2.89
C TYR A 18 5.30 6.90 -3.56
N LEU A 19 4.83 5.87 -4.28
CA LEU A 19 5.68 4.93 -5.01
C LEU A 19 6.53 5.63 -6.07
N LYS A 20 6.02 6.65 -6.77
CA LYS A 20 6.83 7.42 -7.74
C LYS A 20 8.12 8.00 -7.14
N PHE A 21 8.12 8.35 -5.86
CA PHE A 21 9.31 8.90 -5.18
C PHE A 21 10.21 7.83 -4.56
N ARG A 22 9.67 6.66 -4.23
CA ARG A 22 10.33 5.67 -3.36
C ARG A 22 10.61 4.34 -4.05
N ASP A 23 9.70 3.91 -4.91
CA ASP A 23 9.83 2.74 -5.76
C ASP A 23 9.13 2.95 -7.12
N PRO A 24 9.71 3.80 -8.00
CA PRO A 24 9.08 4.18 -9.26
C PRO A 24 8.85 3.00 -10.21
N LYS A 25 9.52 1.86 -9.99
CA LYS A 25 9.36 0.65 -10.82
C LYS A 25 8.04 -0.07 -10.55
N ASN A 26 7.50 0.10 -9.34
CA ASN A 26 6.24 -0.49 -8.90
C ASN A 26 5.14 0.58 -8.73
N ALA A 27 5.34 1.81 -9.25
CA ALA A 27 4.41 2.93 -9.12
C ALA A 27 3.24 2.86 -10.11
N ASP A 28 2.58 1.70 -10.14
CA ASP A 28 1.43 1.42 -10.97
C ASP A 28 0.19 1.12 -10.12
N ARG A 29 -0.95 1.03 -10.81
CA ARG A 29 -2.25 0.83 -10.20
C ARG A 29 -2.40 -0.55 -9.59
N GLU A 30 -1.91 -1.60 -10.26
CA GLU A 30 -2.09 -2.98 -9.80
C GLU A 30 -1.32 -3.19 -8.51
N TYR A 31 -0.06 -2.73 -8.46
CA TYR A 31 0.76 -2.79 -7.25
C TYR A 31 0.17 -1.94 -6.11
N ALA A 32 -0.39 -0.77 -6.41
CA ALA A 32 -1.03 0.06 -5.41
C ALA A 32 -2.28 -0.61 -4.80
N ILE A 33 -3.08 -1.29 -5.62
CA ILE A 33 -4.25 -2.06 -5.14
C ILE A 33 -3.78 -3.23 -4.27
N GLU A 34 -2.83 -4.04 -4.74
CA GLU A 34 -2.26 -5.16 -3.97
C GLU A 34 -1.72 -4.68 -2.60
N PHE A 35 -1.05 -3.53 -2.59
CA PHE A 35 -0.53 -2.93 -1.37
C PHE A 35 -1.65 -2.54 -0.39
N ILE A 36 -2.69 -1.88 -0.87
CA ILE A 36 -3.83 -1.47 -0.03
C ILE A 36 -4.59 -2.70 0.49
N GLU A 37 -4.79 -3.73 -0.33
CA GLU A 37 -5.41 -4.99 0.08
C GLU A 37 -4.57 -5.70 1.15
N ALA A 38 -3.25 -5.76 0.99
CA ALA A 38 -2.35 -6.34 1.98
C ALA A 38 -2.42 -5.59 3.33
N MET A 39 -2.52 -4.26 3.31
CA MET A 39 -2.70 -3.46 4.53
C MET A 39 -4.04 -3.74 5.23
N GLN A 40 -5.12 -3.93 4.48
CA GLN A 40 -6.43 -4.26 5.05
C GLN A 40 -6.43 -5.64 5.73
N ILE A 41 -5.74 -6.62 5.13
CA ILE A 41 -5.62 -7.97 5.70
C ILE A 41 -4.83 -7.94 7.01
N GLU A 42 -3.83 -7.07 7.13
CA GLU A 42 -3.06 -6.92 8.37
C GLU A 42 -3.78 -6.10 9.46
N GLY A 43 -5.01 -5.64 9.21
CA GLY A 43 -5.80 -4.87 10.18
C GLY A 43 -5.21 -3.49 10.50
N ASN A 44 -4.26 -3.04 9.69
CA ASN A 44 -3.60 -1.76 9.86
C ASN A 44 -4.50 -0.69 9.22
N GLU A 45 -5.23 0.08 10.04
CA GLU A 45 -5.83 1.34 9.60
C GLU A 45 -4.77 2.07 8.78
N ILE A 46 -5.08 2.37 7.53
CA ILE A 46 -4.14 2.98 6.58
C ILE A 46 -3.31 4.02 7.29
N ALA A 47 -1.99 3.79 7.25
CA ALA A 47 -0.94 4.68 7.72
C ALA A 47 -1.39 6.14 7.63
N ARG A 48 -1.72 6.74 8.79
CA ARG A 48 -2.27 8.10 8.84
C ARG A 48 -1.21 9.16 8.51
N THR A 49 0.04 8.75 8.29
CA THR A 49 1.20 9.60 8.05
C THR A 49 2.11 9.01 6.97
N ASP A 50 2.84 9.88 6.26
CA ASP A 50 3.78 9.50 5.20
C ASP A 50 4.87 8.53 5.66
N GLU A 51 5.26 8.59 6.94
CA GLU A 51 6.29 7.72 7.53
C GLU A 51 5.77 6.31 7.79
N GLN A 52 4.53 6.17 8.28
CA GLN A 52 3.88 4.86 8.42
C GLN A 52 3.61 4.23 7.05
N LEU A 53 3.29 5.04 6.04
CA LEU A 53 3.10 4.57 4.67
C LEU A 53 4.44 4.06 4.10
N ALA A 54 5.54 4.76 4.42
CA ALA A 54 6.88 4.36 4.06
C ALA A 54 7.28 3.01 4.65
N GLU A 55 6.98 2.80 5.92
CA GLU A 55 7.29 1.57 6.62
C GLU A 55 6.46 0.40 6.08
N ALA A 56 5.14 0.60 5.91
CA ALA A 56 4.26 -0.42 5.35
C ALA A 56 4.70 -0.85 3.94
N ILE A 57 5.09 0.09 3.08
CA ILE A 57 5.59 -0.23 1.73
C ILE A 57 6.89 -1.04 1.82
N ARG A 58 7.83 -0.66 2.68
CA ARG A 58 9.07 -1.44 2.88
C ARG A 58 8.79 -2.86 3.34
N ASP A 59 7.87 -3.04 4.28
CA ASP A 59 7.50 -4.36 4.79
C ASP A 59 6.80 -5.21 3.74
N PHE A 60 5.88 -4.63 2.99
CA PHE A 60 5.21 -5.30 1.87
C PHE A 60 6.21 -5.73 0.79
N THR A 61 7.08 -4.83 0.33
CA THR A 61 8.11 -5.14 -0.66
C THR A 61 9.07 -6.21 -0.17
N ARG A 62 9.48 -6.16 1.10
CA ARG A 62 10.33 -7.19 1.72
C ARG A 62 9.64 -8.56 1.71
N LYS A 63 8.39 -8.65 2.17
CA LYS A 63 7.61 -9.90 2.16
C LYS A 63 7.43 -10.47 0.75
N LYS A 64 7.18 -9.61 -0.25
CA LYS A 64 7.05 -10.03 -1.67
C LYS A 64 8.35 -10.57 -2.25
N ASN A 65 9.51 -10.07 -1.80
CA ASN A 65 10.82 -10.54 -2.24
C ASN A 65 11.29 -11.81 -1.51
N GLU A 66 10.85 -12.06 -0.28
CA GLU A 66 11.17 -13.29 0.47
C GLU A 66 10.35 -14.51 0.02
N ASN A 67 9.19 -14.29 -0.60
CA ASN A 67 8.30 -15.33 -1.11
C ASN A 67 8.48 -15.66 -2.60
N ASN A 68 9.53 -15.15 -3.26
CA ASN A 68 9.88 -15.41 -4.66
C ASN A 68 11.19 -16.20 -4.79
#